data_AF-A0A1V4ZCZ8-F1
#
_entry.id   AF-A0A1V4ZCZ8-F1
#
_cell.length_a   1.000
_cell.length_b   1.000
_cell.length_c   1.000
_cell.angle_alpha   90.00
_cell.angle_beta   90.00
_cell.angle_gamma   90.00
#
_symmetry.space_group_name_H-M   'P 1'
#
loop_
_entity.id
_entity.type
_entity.pdbx_description
1 polymer ?
#
loop_
_entity_poly.entity_id
_entity_poly.type
_entity_poly.pdbx_seq_one_letter_code
_entity_poly.pdbx_strand_id
1 'polypeptide(L)'
;MGEGDKERKVREALENVEAYYGQVPFITKYISDHQDLYLGYAEYSRNLMFEPKALDQRTMELCAIAAGSSLSADFCLDVHLRQAAKLGASDDEMFEAIMVGAYMAMTKCQASALRRLKDYQDKR
;
A
#
# COMPACT_ATOMS: atom_id res chain seq x y z
N MET A 1 -4.35 12.29 26.35
CA MET A 1 -3.15 11.45 26.37
C MET A 1 -1.96 12.36 26.67
N GLY A 2 -1.14 12.05 27.69
CA GLY A 2 0.02 12.88 28.02
C GLY A 2 1.11 12.79 26.95
N GLU A 3 1.97 13.81 26.86
CA GLU A 3 3.02 13.92 25.83
C GLU A 3 4.02 12.74 25.88
N GLY A 4 4.44 12.33 27.09
CA GLY A 4 5.29 11.14 27.27
C GLY A 4 4.62 9.80 26.91
N ASP A 5 3.28 9.71 26.95
CA ASP A 5 2.57 8.50 26.49
C ASP A 5 2.48 8.45 24.95
N LYS A 6 2.39 9.62 24.29
CA LYS A 6 2.43 9.71 22.82
C LYS A 6 3.79 9.28 22.29
N GLU A 7 4.88 9.84 22.82
CA GLU A 7 6.24 9.48 22.42
C GLU A 7 6.52 7.98 22.53
N ARG A 8 6.08 7.36 23.64
CA ARG A 8 6.23 5.92 23.84
C ARG A 8 5.49 5.12 22.77
N LYS A 9 4.22 5.45 22.50
CA LYS A 9 3.41 4.76 21.49
C LYS A 9 3.94 4.94 20.08
N VAL A 10 4.47 6.12 19.75
CA VAL A 10 5.10 6.39 18.44
C VAL A 10 6.30 5.48 18.25
N ARG A 11 7.19 5.39 19.26
CA ARG A 11 8.34 4.49 19.22
C ARG A 11 7.94 3.03 19.07
N GLU A 12 7.00 2.54 19.88
CA GLU A 12 6.49 1.17 19.78
C GLU A 12 5.88 0.88 18.39
N ALA A 13 5.18 1.83 17.79
CA ALA A 13 4.64 1.69 16.45
C ALA A 13 5.75 1.61 15.39
N LEU A 14 6.81 2.42 15.50
CA LEU A 14 7.95 2.37 14.59
C LEU A 14 8.72 1.05 14.69
N GLU A 15 8.93 0.55 15.90
CA GLU A 15 9.56 -0.77 16.15
C GLU A 15 8.76 -1.90 15.51
N ASN A 16 7.43 -1.86 15.60
CA ASN A 16 6.57 -2.84 14.94
C ASN A 16 6.72 -2.78 13.41
N VAL A 17 6.77 -1.58 12.84
CA VAL A 17 6.97 -1.40 11.38
C VAL A 17 8.30 -1.97 10.94
N GLU A 18 9.38 -1.66 11.67
CA GLU A 18 10.71 -2.18 11.38
C GLU A 18 10.76 -3.71 11.50
N ALA A 19 10.12 -4.28 12.53
CA ALA A 19 10.05 -5.72 12.70
C ALA A 19 9.31 -6.41 11.55
N TYR A 20 8.23 -5.80 11.05
CA TYR A 20 7.43 -6.38 9.97
C TYR A 20 8.12 -6.24 8.62
N TYR A 21 8.47 -5.01 8.20
CA TYR A 21 9.04 -4.75 6.87
C TYR A 21 10.56 -4.95 6.80
N GLY A 22 11.25 -5.08 7.93
CA GLY A 22 12.72 -5.10 8.02
C GLY A 22 13.37 -3.73 7.85
N GLN A 23 12.57 -2.67 7.74
CA GLN A 23 12.98 -1.27 7.65
C GLN A 23 11.81 -0.38 8.04
N VAL A 24 12.08 0.86 8.45
CA VAL A 24 11.05 1.89 8.57
C VAL A 24 10.97 2.68 7.25
N PRO A 25 9.88 2.57 6.47
CA PRO A 25 9.73 3.33 5.23
C PRO A 25 9.78 4.84 5.48
N PHE A 26 10.26 5.60 4.48
CA PHE A 26 10.41 7.05 4.58
C PHE A 26 9.13 7.75 5.03
N ILE A 27 7.97 7.41 4.43
CA ILE A 27 6.68 8.03 4.75
C ILE A 27 6.33 7.80 6.22
N THR A 28 6.48 6.57 6.71
CA THR A 28 6.22 6.23 8.12
C THR A 28 7.11 7.04 9.06
N LYS A 29 8.41 7.11 8.76
CA LYS A 29 9.37 7.89 9.56
C LYS A 29 9.03 9.38 9.55
N TYR A 30 8.73 9.94 8.39
CA TYR A 30 8.47 11.37 8.24
C TYR A 30 7.16 11.79 8.92
N ILE A 31 6.10 10.97 8.83
CA ILE A 31 4.83 11.26 9.52
C ILE A 31 5.00 11.16 11.04
N SER A 32 5.93 10.32 11.54
CA SER A 32 6.14 10.10 12.98
C SER A 32 6.54 11.35 13.77
N ASP A 33 7.13 12.36 13.10
CA ASP A 33 7.41 13.67 13.68
C ASP A 33 6.12 14.42 14.08
N HIS A 34 4.98 14.07 13.46
CA HIS A 34 3.65 14.56 13.80
C HIS A 34 2.87 13.50 14.59
N GLN A 35 3.25 13.31 15.85
CA GLN A 35 2.80 12.21 16.71
C GLN A 35 1.27 11.97 16.70
N ASP A 36 0.47 13.02 16.79
CA ASP A 36 -1.00 12.90 16.82
C ASP A 36 -1.58 12.34 15.52
N LEU A 37 -1.00 12.70 14.38
CA LEU A 37 -1.40 12.16 13.07
C LEU A 37 -0.83 10.75 12.89
N TYR A 38 0.42 10.55 13.31
CA TYR A 38 1.09 9.27 13.15
C TYR A 38 0.41 8.14 13.92
N LEU A 39 -0.04 8.37 15.16
CA LEU A 39 -0.65 7.30 15.95
C LEU A 39 -1.92 6.75 15.29
N GLY A 40 -2.76 7.62 14.72
CA GLY A 40 -3.92 7.19 13.93
C GLY A 40 -3.52 6.46 12.64
N TYR A 41 -2.51 6.96 11.93
CA TYR A 41 -1.95 6.29 10.75
C TYR A 41 -1.35 4.91 11.08
N ALA A 42 -0.63 4.79 12.19
CA ALA A 42 0.01 3.55 12.64
C ALA A 42 -1.05 2.50 13.02
N GLU A 43 -2.11 2.90 13.72
CA GLU A 43 -3.23 2.01 14.02
C GLU A 43 -3.96 1.56 12.75
N TYR A 44 -4.24 2.49 11.83
CA TYR A 44 -4.85 2.17 10.54
C TYR A 44 -4.00 1.18 9.72
N SER A 45 -2.71 1.47 9.56
CA SER A 45 -1.79 0.61 8.81
C SER A 45 -1.60 -0.76 9.47
N ARG A 46 -1.56 -0.84 10.81
CA ARG A 46 -1.51 -2.12 11.53
C ARG A 46 -2.75 -2.96 11.23
N ASN A 47 -3.94 -2.40 11.41
CA ASN A 47 -5.19 -3.12 11.21
C ASN A 47 -5.37 -3.60 9.76
N LEU A 48 -4.79 -2.87 8.79
CA LEU A 48 -4.88 -3.22 7.38
C LEU A 48 -3.80 -4.21 6.94
N MET A 49 -2.53 -3.98 7.27
CA MET A 49 -1.41 -4.75 6.72
C MET A 49 -0.85 -5.81 7.68
N PHE A 50 -0.88 -5.55 8.99
CA PHE A 50 -0.20 -6.38 9.99
C PHE A 50 -1.17 -7.37 10.62
N GLU A 51 -2.38 -6.92 10.92
CA GLU A 51 -3.43 -7.72 11.54
C GLU A 51 -4.75 -7.66 10.74
N PRO A 52 -4.72 -7.91 9.42
CA PRO A 52 -5.94 -7.99 8.65
C PRO A 52 -6.86 -9.07 9.23
N LYS A 53 -8.16 -8.76 9.32
CA LYS A 53 -9.15 -9.66 9.96
C LYS A 53 -9.81 -10.62 8.99
N ALA A 54 -9.91 -10.24 7.71
CA ALA A 54 -10.65 -10.99 6.69
C ALA A 54 -9.76 -11.62 5.61
N LEU A 55 -8.58 -11.06 5.36
CA LEU A 55 -7.57 -11.57 4.44
C LEU A 55 -6.31 -11.90 5.23
N ASP A 56 -5.48 -12.81 4.72
CA ASP A 56 -4.16 -13.02 5.31
C ASP A 56 -3.16 -11.93 4.86
N GLN A 57 -2.05 -11.81 5.59
CA GLN A 57 -1.02 -10.80 5.31
C GLN A 57 -0.48 -10.93 3.88
N ARG A 58 -0.28 -12.16 3.41
CA ARG A 58 0.23 -12.45 2.07
C ARG A 58 -0.70 -11.89 0.98
N THR A 59 -1.99 -12.10 1.12
CA THR A 59 -3.01 -11.55 0.21
C THR A 59 -3.01 -10.02 0.28
N MET A 60 -2.88 -9.44 1.47
CA MET A 60 -2.78 -7.98 1.62
C MET A 60 -1.55 -7.40 0.90
N GLU A 61 -0.39 -8.05 0.98
CA GLU A 61 0.81 -7.62 0.25
C GLU A 61 0.63 -7.74 -1.28
N LEU A 62 0.01 -8.80 -1.78
CA LEU A 62 -0.31 -8.93 -3.21
C LEU A 62 -1.28 -7.83 -3.68
N CYS A 63 -2.29 -7.50 -2.86
CA CYS A 63 -3.16 -6.36 -3.14
C CYS A 63 -2.40 -5.03 -3.15
N ALA A 64 -1.45 -4.84 -2.22
CA ALA A 64 -0.61 -3.65 -2.17
C ALA A 64 0.30 -3.54 -3.40
N ILE A 65 0.86 -4.66 -3.89
CA ILE A 65 1.63 -4.73 -5.13
C ILE A 65 0.78 -4.32 -6.34
N ALA A 66 -0.44 -4.87 -6.46
CA ALA A 66 -1.35 -4.50 -7.54
C ALA A 66 -1.73 -3.00 -7.50
N ALA A 67 -2.05 -2.48 -6.31
CA ALA A 67 -2.34 -1.07 -6.11
C ALA A 67 -1.13 -0.18 -6.45
N GLY A 68 0.06 -0.50 -5.93
CA GLY A 68 1.29 0.22 -6.19
C GLY A 68 1.66 0.26 -7.68
N SER A 69 1.46 -0.85 -8.39
CA SER A 69 1.68 -0.96 -9.84
C SER A 69 0.75 -0.06 -10.63
N SER A 70 -0.52 0.04 -10.22
CA SER A 70 -1.50 0.92 -10.88
C SER A 70 -1.23 2.41 -10.66
N LEU A 71 -0.50 2.75 -9.59
CA LEU A 71 -0.20 4.13 -9.17
C LEU A 71 1.21 4.59 -9.53
N SER A 72 2.05 3.72 -10.11
CA SER A 72 3.48 4.00 -10.36
C SER A 72 4.23 4.40 -9.08
N ALA A 73 3.99 3.67 -7.99
CA ALA A 73 4.55 3.95 -6.67
C ALA A 73 5.80 3.09 -6.39
N ASP A 74 6.90 3.37 -7.09
CA ASP A 74 8.11 2.53 -7.12
C ASP A 74 8.69 2.20 -5.73
N PHE A 75 8.75 3.19 -4.83
CA PHE A 75 9.23 2.95 -3.46
C PHE A 75 8.31 2.04 -2.65
N CYS A 76 6.99 2.18 -2.82
CA CYS A 76 6.03 1.30 -2.16
C CYS A 76 6.14 -0.13 -2.71
N LEU A 77 6.34 -0.26 -4.02
CA LEU A 77 6.52 -1.56 -4.66
C LEU A 77 7.72 -2.33 -4.10
N ASP A 78 8.88 -1.69 -3.92
CA ASP A 78 10.05 -2.37 -3.35
C ASP A 78 9.77 -2.92 -1.94
N VAL A 79 9.08 -2.14 -1.09
CA VAL A 79 8.70 -2.56 0.26
C VAL A 79 7.75 -3.77 0.22
N HIS A 80 6.69 -3.69 -0.57
CA HIS A 80 5.65 -4.73 -0.61
C HIS A 80 6.10 -6.00 -1.35
N LEU A 81 6.95 -5.89 -2.39
CA LEU A 81 7.54 -7.06 -3.06
C LEU A 81 8.43 -7.85 -2.10
N ARG A 82 9.30 -7.17 -1.35
CA ARG A 82 10.15 -7.83 -0.34
C ARG A 82 9.32 -8.48 0.75
N GLN A 83 8.24 -7.84 1.18
CA GLN A 83 7.37 -8.37 2.23
C GLN A 83 6.55 -9.57 1.76
N ALA A 84 5.96 -9.50 0.56
CA ALA A 84 5.26 -10.62 -0.05
C ALA A 84 6.17 -11.86 -0.16
N ALA A 85 7.41 -11.67 -0.61
CA ALA A 85 8.39 -12.74 -0.70
C ALA A 85 8.72 -13.37 0.68
N LYS A 86 8.89 -12.55 1.74
CA LYS A 86 9.08 -13.04 3.11
C LYS A 86 7.89 -13.87 3.61
N LEU A 87 6.69 -13.56 3.15
CA LEU A 87 5.45 -14.28 3.46
C LEU A 87 5.19 -15.48 2.53
N GLY A 88 6.16 -15.84 1.67
CA GLY A 88 6.06 -17.00 0.77
C GLY A 88 5.20 -16.77 -0.47
N ALA A 89 5.04 -15.53 -0.92
CA ALA A 89 4.56 -15.27 -2.28
C ALA A 89 5.65 -15.67 -3.30
N SER A 90 5.24 -16.38 -4.36
CA SER A 90 6.11 -16.72 -5.49
C SER A 90 6.28 -15.53 -6.43
N ASP A 91 7.33 -15.57 -7.24
CA ASP A 91 7.56 -14.58 -8.30
C ASP A 91 6.39 -14.53 -9.29
N ASP A 92 5.75 -15.67 -9.58
CA ASP A 92 4.59 -15.76 -10.46
C ASP A 92 3.37 -15.03 -9.88
N GLU A 93 3.08 -15.20 -8.59
CA GLU A 93 1.97 -14.49 -7.94
C GLU A 93 2.21 -12.99 -7.85
N MET A 94 3.45 -12.57 -7.59
CA MET A 94 3.82 -11.16 -7.61
C MET A 94 3.72 -10.58 -9.02
N PHE A 95 4.15 -11.34 -10.04
CA PHE A 95 3.99 -10.97 -11.45
C PHE A 95 2.51 -10.80 -11.81
N GLU A 96 1.65 -11.74 -11.46
CA GLU A 96 0.21 -11.65 -11.71
C GLU A 96 -0.41 -10.43 -11.02
N ALA A 97 -0.04 -10.14 -9.76
CA ALA A 97 -0.49 -8.95 -9.05
C ALA A 97 -0.09 -7.64 -9.77
N ILE A 98 1.16 -7.56 -10.25
CA ILE A 98 1.65 -6.43 -11.05
C ILE A 98 0.82 -6.28 -12.33
N MET A 99 0.61 -7.39 -13.05
CA MET A 99 -0.15 -7.38 -14.31
C MET A 99 -1.60 -6.96 -14.10
N VAL A 100 -2.24 -7.38 -12.99
CA VAL A 100 -3.58 -6.90 -12.61
C VAL A 100 -3.57 -5.39 -12.39
N GLY A 101 -2.61 -4.86 -11.62
CA GLY A 101 -2.46 -3.43 -11.38
C GLY A 101 -2.27 -2.62 -12.67
N ALA A 102 -1.38 -3.07 -13.55
CA ALA A 102 -1.11 -2.45 -14.84
C ALA A 102 -2.34 -2.48 -15.77
N TYR A 103 -3.06 -3.60 -15.81
CA TYR A 103 -4.29 -3.74 -16.59
C TYR A 103 -5.40 -2.79 -16.10
N MET A 104 -5.55 -2.60 -14.78
CA MET A 104 -6.49 -1.61 -14.23
C MET A 104 -6.12 -0.17 -14.65
N ALA A 105 -4.83 0.18 -14.66
CA ALA A 105 -4.38 1.50 -15.13
C ALA A 105 -4.65 1.72 -16.63
N MET A 106 -4.40 0.71 -17.46
CA MET A 106 -4.66 0.75 -18.90
C MET A 106 -6.15 0.91 -19.19
N THR A 107 -7.00 0.08 -18.58
CA THR A 107 -8.44 0.08 -18.83
C THR A 107 -9.12 1.34 -18.32
N LYS A 108 -8.63 1.96 -17.23
CA LYS A 108 -9.06 3.29 -16.79
C LYS A 108 -8.88 4.35 -17.90
N CYS A 109 -7.73 4.36 -18.57
CA CYS A 109 -7.45 5.28 -19.67
C CYS A 109 -8.39 5.03 -20.85
N GLN A 110 -8.51 3.76 -21.28
CA GLN A 110 -9.40 3.35 -22.37
C GLN A 110 -10.86 3.75 -22.09
N ALA A 111 -11.38 3.44 -20.90
CA ALA A 111 -12.75 3.73 -20.52
C ALA A 111 -13.06 5.23 -20.56
N SER A 112 -12.11 6.08 -20.14
CA SER A 112 -12.26 7.53 -20.19
C SER A 112 -12.26 8.05 -21.64
N ALA A 113 -11.26 7.66 -22.42
CA ALA A 113 -11.07 8.16 -23.79
C ALA A 113 -12.18 7.68 -24.74
N LEU A 114 -12.54 6.40 -24.70
CA LEU A 114 -13.55 5.82 -25.58
C LEU A 114 -14.94 6.40 -25.32
N ARG A 115 -15.25 6.77 -24.06
CA ARG A 115 -16.50 7.47 -23.74
C ARG A 115 -16.57 8.83 -24.42
N ARG A 116 -15.48 9.58 -24.45
CA ARG A 116 -15.41 10.89 -25.14
C ARG A 116 -15.54 10.75 -26.65
N LEU A 117 -14.95 9.70 -27.23
CA LEU A 117 -15.14 9.40 -28.64
C LEU A 117 -16.61 9.11 -28.94
N LYS A 118 -17.27 8.31 -28.10
CA LYS A 118 -18.71 8.03 -28.23
C LYS A 118 -19.54 9.31 -28.15
N ASP A 119 -19.30 10.16 -27.15
CA ASP A 119 -20.03 11.43 -26.98
C ASP A 119 -19.86 12.37 -28.19
N TYR A 120 -18.68 12.36 -28.82
CA TYR A 120 -18.42 13.11 -30.05
C TYR A 120 -19.18 12.52 -31.25
N GLN A 121 -19.19 11.20 -31.39
CA GLN A 121 -19.92 10.50 -32.45
C GLN A 121 -21.43 10.73 -32.36
N ASP A 122 -22.01 10.72 -31.15
CA ASP A 122 -23.46 10.91 -30.94
C ASP A 122 -23.95 12.34 -31.28
N LYS A 123 -23.04 13.33 -31.35
CA LYS A 123 -23.35 14.74 -31.67
C LYS A 123 -23.15 15.09 -33.14
N ARG A 124 -22.64 14.17 -33.96
CA ARG A 124 -22.47 14.35 -35.41
C ARG A 124 -23.74 13.96 -36.15
#